data_AF-A0A0F9VAU1-F1
#
_entry.id   AF-A0A0F9VAU1-F1
#
_cell.length_a   1.000
_cell.length_b   1.000
_cell.length_c   1.000
_cell.angle_alpha   90.00
_cell.angle_beta   90.00
_cell.angle_gamma   90.00
#
_symmetry.space_group_name_H-M   'P 1'
#
loop_
_entity.id
_entity.type
_entity.pdbx_description
1 polymer ?
#
loop_
_entity_poly.entity_id
_entity_poly.type
_entity_poly.pdbx_seq_one_letter_code
_entity_poly.pdbx_strand_id
1 'polypeptide(L)'
;MPTIDTEPKVFQVISVEQAFEAARAARLYRYENDNAPVRIEVPEYYYNTAHCNLISILSPNDKLPESIEIVSYKCYRSEHWVPASKLAKLATKLKRLANKSKKLGTASVQMTDTGEVENRVVDSHKNAYGELVEIKHSFHRVVIEGEAPTYSGWTFLATLEYLGEHTIVKVVPGQDLPEKYRKADNYCDHCRTKRRRKETFVVRNDETGETKQVGRQCVADFLGGRDPHAVGDLCSFYSTFNAVWGNLDPDMDLRDLSGYESLISLVALLTYTSASMRKDGWLSRTAAKDRGDYTSATADLAVEGLFWNGHGKPPLKSTEQDQEQAEAAAKWAAELTDDEVKNDYMHNVRVIGMVRWCRYKQIGYAASILVAHQKHLEHEIQRREREKSQAERSQTSGYFGEIKKRYELELKVVRVHCVQSDWGETTIYGLVDKDGNEFTWFCSNEPQVDRKTGKQVPRDTMHPNDIYYGLLRGNTYKLKGTVTKHNAYKDIKQTVINRCTVLETIEHVEEDDA
;
A
#
# COMPACT_ATOMS: atom_id res chain seq x y z
N MET A 1 -10.91 7.49 -26.73
CA MET A 1 -11.25 8.92 -26.75
C MET A 1 -12.71 9.04 -27.17
N PRO A 2 -13.63 9.48 -26.30
CA PRO A 2 -14.96 9.87 -26.75
C PRO A 2 -14.88 11.30 -27.30
N THR A 3 -15.18 11.46 -28.59
CA THR A 3 -15.36 12.76 -29.24
C THR A 3 -16.59 13.44 -28.64
N ILE A 4 -16.36 14.60 -28.02
CA ILE A 4 -17.42 15.51 -27.59
C ILE A 4 -17.96 16.14 -28.87
N ASP A 5 -19.18 15.77 -29.25
CA ASP A 5 -19.89 16.34 -30.39
C ASP A 5 -20.56 17.64 -29.91
N THR A 6 -19.79 18.73 -29.86
CA THR A 6 -20.32 20.08 -29.68
C THR A 6 -20.13 20.82 -30.98
N GLU A 7 -21.22 21.08 -31.71
CA GLU A 7 -21.18 21.99 -32.85
C GLU A 7 -20.66 23.36 -32.36
N PRO A 8 -19.53 23.86 -32.91
CA PRO A 8 -18.95 25.12 -32.47
C PRO A 8 -19.88 26.29 -32.84
N LYS A 9 -20.24 27.13 -31.86
CA LYS A 9 -20.92 28.40 -32.11
C LYS A 9 -19.88 29.51 -32.28
N VAL A 10 -19.93 30.20 -33.41
CA VAL A 10 -19.10 31.40 -33.66
C VAL A 10 -19.69 32.55 -32.82
N PHE A 11 -18.92 33.03 -31.85
CA PHE A 11 -19.36 34.12 -30.95
C PHE A 11 -18.97 35.50 -31.46
N GLN A 12 -17.83 35.60 -32.14
CA GLN A 12 -17.32 36.87 -32.64
C GLN A 12 -16.39 36.65 -33.83
N VAL A 13 -16.58 37.46 -34.88
CA VAL A 13 -15.62 37.61 -35.98
C VAL A 13 -14.83 38.87 -35.69
N ILE A 14 -13.51 38.75 -35.54
CA ILE A 14 -12.61 39.89 -35.36
C ILE A 14 -11.61 39.97 -36.50
N SER A 15 -11.07 41.17 -36.75
CA SER A 15 -10.00 41.31 -37.73
C SER A 15 -8.71 40.68 -37.21
N VAL A 16 -7.82 40.29 -38.12
CA VAL A 16 -6.51 39.74 -37.77
C VAL A 16 -5.69 40.71 -36.92
N GLU A 17 -5.73 42.00 -37.23
CA GLU A 17 -5.05 43.04 -36.44
C GLU A 17 -5.55 43.10 -35.00
N GLN A 18 -6.86 43.02 -34.78
CA GLN A 18 -7.44 42.99 -33.43
C GLN A 18 -7.00 41.75 -32.64
N ALA A 19 -6.91 40.59 -33.32
CA ALA A 19 -6.43 39.35 -32.70
C ALA A 19 -4.95 39.45 -32.28
N PHE A 20 -4.10 40.04 -33.12
CA PHE A 20 -2.68 40.27 -32.82
C PHE A 20 -2.48 41.29 -31.69
N GLU A 21 -3.25 42.38 -31.66
CA GLU A 21 -3.19 43.36 -30.57
C GLU A 21 -3.58 42.74 -29.21
N ALA A 22 -4.65 41.96 -29.16
CA ALA A 22 -5.06 41.25 -27.95
C ALA A 22 -3.99 40.25 -27.46
N ALA A 23 -3.39 39.49 -28.38
CA ALA A 23 -2.29 38.57 -28.06
C ALA A 23 -1.02 39.31 -27.58
N ARG A 24 -0.72 40.52 -28.12
CA ARG A 24 0.38 41.40 -27.65
C ARG A 24 0.14 41.90 -26.24
N ALA A 25 -1.09 42.32 -25.93
CA ALA A 25 -1.46 42.74 -24.59
C ALA A 25 -1.27 41.61 -23.55
N ALA A 26 -1.48 40.35 -23.96
CA ALA A 26 -1.38 39.17 -23.08
C ALA A 26 0.03 38.55 -22.94
N ARG A 27 1.05 39.00 -23.69
CA ARG A 27 2.44 38.48 -23.67
C ARG A 27 2.60 36.97 -23.97
N LEU A 28 1.78 36.39 -24.85
CA LEU A 28 1.78 34.95 -25.16
C LEU A 28 2.25 34.62 -26.58
N TYR A 29 3.52 34.94 -26.92
CA TYR A 29 4.09 34.62 -28.23
C TYR A 29 5.14 33.50 -28.15
N ARG A 30 4.96 32.44 -28.96
CA ARG A 30 6.05 31.57 -29.44
C ARG A 30 5.93 31.43 -30.95
N TYR A 31 7.00 31.72 -31.68
CA TYR A 31 7.15 31.31 -33.07
C TYR A 31 7.67 29.87 -33.09
N GLU A 32 6.96 28.95 -33.75
CA GLU A 32 7.53 27.67 -34.17
C GLU A 32 7.81 27.74 -35.68
N ASN A 33 8.95 28.32 -36.05
CA ASN A 33 9.53 28.37 -37.40
C ASN A 33 8.70 29.03 -38.53
N ASP A 34 9.43 29.61 -39.49
CA ASP A 34 8.92 30.49 -40.55
C ASP A 34 8.00 29.83 -41.60
N ASN A 35 7.54 28.59 -41.41
CA ASN A 35 6.67 27.87 -42.35
C ASN A 35 5.63 26.95 -41.67
N ALA A 36 5.30 27.16 -40.40
CA ALA A 36 4.24 26.41 -39.70
C ALA A 36 3.07 27.33 -39.29
N PRO A 37 1.83 26.80 -39.19
CA PRO A 37 0.64 27.61 -38.87
C PRO A 37 0.80 28.32 -37.52
N VAL A 38 0.54 29.63 -37.51
CA VAL A 38 0.53 30.45 -36.30
C VAL A 38 -0.58 29.97 -35.38
N ARG A 39 -0.20 29.41 -34.22
CA ARG A 39 -1.14 28.97 -33.18
C ARG A 39 -1.20 30.04 -32.10
N ILE A 40 -2.37 30.67 -31.93
CA ILE A 40 -2.59 31.71 -30.91
C ILE A 40 -3.54 31.16 -29.85
N GLU A 41 -3.04 31.02 -28.62
CA GLU A 41 -3.87 30.73 -27.45
C GLU A 41 -4.18 32.05 -26.75
N VAL A 42 -5.47 32.40 -26.63
CA VAL A 42 -5.91 33.62 -25.93
C VAL A 42 -6.68 33.23 -24.68
N PRO A 43 -6.07 33.29 -23.48
CA PRO A 43 -6.80 33.12 -22.23
C PRO A 43 -7.56 34.40 -21.91
N GLU A 44 -8.85 34.28 -21.61
CA GLU A 44 -9.57 35.35 -20.93
C GLU A 44 -9.23 35.27 -19.43
N TYR A 45 -8.41 36.20 -18.93
CA TYR A 45 -8.03 36.25 -17.52
C TYR A 45 -9.13 36.92 -16.70
N TYR A 46 -9.95 36.12 -16.01
CA TYR A 46 -10.55 36.53 -14.74
C TYR A 46 -10.36 35.39 -13.72
N TYR A 47 -9.81 35.76 -12.56
CA TYR A 47 -9.44 34.93 -11.41
C TYR A 47 -9.93 33.46 -11.42
N ASN A 48 -8.99 32.52 -11.55
CA ASN A 48 -9.11 31.08 -11.28
C ASN A 48 -9.96 30.18 -12.21
N THR A 49 -10.38 30.65 -13.37
CA THR A 49 -10.99 29.80 -14.41
C THR A 49 -10.40 30.12 -15.78
N ALA A 50 -9.57 29.24 -16.32
CA ALA A 50 -9.06 29.40 -17.69
C ALA A 50 -10.18 29.10 -18.69
N HIS A 51 -10.70 30.13 -19.36
CA HIS A 51 -11.41 29.95 -20.62
C HIS A 51 -10.37 29.63 -21.70
N CYS A 52 -10.39 28.42 -22.24
CA CYS A 52 -9.54 28.07 -23.38
C CYS A 52 -10.22 28.54 -24.67
N ASN A 53 -9.90 29.75 -25.14
CA ASN A 53 -10.21 30.14 -26.53
C ASN A 53 -9.09 29.61 -27.42
N LEU A 54 -9.40 28.63 -28.26
CA LEU A 54 -8.43 27.98 -29.14
C LEU A 54 -8.60 28.55 -30.56
N ILE A 55 -7.68 29.41 -30.99
CA ILE A 55 -7.67 29.97 -32.34
C ILE A 55 -6.73 29.12 -33.20
N SER A 56 -7.29 28.31 -34.10
CA SER A 56 -6.51 27.58 -35.11
C SER A 56 -6.67 28.26 -36.47
N ILE A 57 -5.61 28.87 -37.00
CA ILE A 57 -5.59 29.46 -38.34
C ILE A 57 -4.85 28.49 -39.26
N LEU A 58 -5.60 27.76 -40.09
CA LEU A 58 -5.04 26.95 -41.18
C LEU A 58 -5.16 27.77 -42.47
N SER A 59 -4.05 28.34 -42.96
CA SER A 59 -4.00 28.94 -44.30
C SER A 59 -3.12 28.10 -45.21
N PRO A 60 -3.65 27.57 -46.33
CA PRO A 60 -2.87 26.74 -47.25
C PRO A 60 -1.82 27.49 -48.10
N ASN A 61 -1.75 28.83 -48.08
CA ASN A 61 -1.07 29.62 -49.12
C ASN A 61 -0.33 30.89 -48.64
N ASP A 62 0.26 30.92 -47.44
CA ASP A 62 1.04 32.07 -46.90
C ASP A 62 0.31 33.43 -46.85
N LYS A 63 -1.02 33.45 -47.06
CA LYS A 63 -1.87 34.62 -46.87
C LYS A 63 -2.70 34.42 -45.62
N LEU A 64 -2.51 35.29 -44.62
CA LEU A 64 -3.40 35.37 -43.48
C LEU A 64 -4.81 35.72 -43.96
N PRO A 65 -5.88 35.07 -43.47
CA PRO A 65 -7.25 35.42 -43.83
C PRO A 65 -7.56 36.87 -43.40
N GLU A 66 -8.50 37.57 -44.04
CA GLU A 66 -8.85 38.96 -43.66
C GLU A 66 -9.51 39.04 -42.27
N SER A 67 -10.08 37.94 -41.79
CA SER A 67 -10.73 37.81 -40.48
C SER A 67 -10.48 36.43 -39.88
N ILE A 68 -10.49 36.34 -38.55
CA ILE A 68 -10.39 35.08 -37.80
C ILE A 68 -11.70 34.86 -37.04
N GLU A 69 -12.27 33.67 -37.16
CA GLU A 69 -13.38 33.23 -36.32
C GLU A 69 -12.85 32.70 -34.98
N ILE A 70 -13.26 33.33 -33.88
CA ILE A 70 -12.95 32.82 -32.53
C ILE A 70 -14.03 31.81 -32.15
N VAL A 71 -13.62 30.56 -32.05
CA VAL A 71 -14.45 29.47 -31.53
C VAL A 71 -14.20 29.34 -30.04
N SER A 72 -15.17 29.76 -29.24
CA SER A 72 -15.16 29.61 -27.78
C SER A 72 -15.89 28.32 -27.39
N TYR A 73 -15.22 27.44 -26.64
CA TYR A 73 -15.84 26.26 -26.06
C TYR A 73 -16.37 26.62 -24.66
N LYS A 74 -17.65 26.36 -24.37
CA LYS A 74 -18.24 26.50 -23.01
C LYS A 74 -17.84 25.34 -22.09
N CYS A 75 -16.61 24.84 -22.19
CA CYS A 75 -16.11 23.75 -21.36
C CYS A 75 -15.41 24.33 -20.12
N TYR A 76 -15.94 24.02 -18.92
CA TYR A 76 -15.27 24.29 -17.66
C TYR A 76 -14.32 23.14 -17.35
N ARG A 77 -13.02 23.43 -17.31
CA ARG A 77 -11.98 22.52 -16.85
C ARG A 77 -11.38 23.05 -15.55
N SER A 78 -11.29 22.20 -14.54
CA SER A 78 -10.52 22.50 -13.33
C SER A 78 -9.81 21.27 -12.81
N GLU A 79 -8.74 21.52 -12.05
CA GLU A 79 -7.89 20.48 -11.48
C GLU A 79 -7.94 20.54 -9.96
N HIS A 80 -8.04 19.37 -9.35
CA HIS A 80 -8.23 19.25 -7.90
C HIS A 80 -7.43 18.08 -7.35
N TRP A 81 -6.98 18.23 -6.11
CA TRP A 81 -6.39 17.14 -5.33
C TRP A 81 -7.45 16.57 -4.40
N VAL A 82 -7.89 15.35 -4.69
CA VAL A 82 -8.98 14.70 -3.96
C VAL A 82 -8.43 13.55 -3.13
N PRO A 83 -8.80 13.44 -1.83
CA PRO A 83 -8.39 12.29 -1.02
C PRO A 83 -8.81 10.97 -1.65
N ALA A 84 -7.92 9.98 -1.69
CA ALA A 84 -8.15 8.67 -2.30
C ALA A 84 -9.45 8.01 -1.82
N SER A 85 -9.74 8.10 -0.51
CA SER A 85 -10.95 7.53 0.08
C SER A 85 -12.26 8.19 -0.37
N LYS A 86 -12.21 9.41 -0.94
CA LYS A 86 -13.38 10.14 -1.44
C LYS A 86 -13.58 9.99 -2.95
N LEU A 87 -12.59 9.49 -3.70
CA LEU A 87 -12.66 9.32 -5.15
C LEU A 87 -13.87 8.49 -5.59
N ALA A 88 -14.10 7.34 -4.96
CA ALA A 88 -15.24 6.48 -5.31
C ALA A 88 -16.59 7.18 -5.08
N LYS A 89 -16.69 7.98 -3.99
CA LYS A 89 -17.89 8.77 -3.68
C LYS A 89 -18.08 9.91 -4.68
N LEU A 90 -17.01 10.59 -5.07
CA LEU A 90 -17.01 11.64 -6.08
C LEU A 90 -17.41 11.07 -7.46
N ALA A 91 -16.78 9.99 -7.90
CA ALA A 91 -17.11 9.29 -9.14
C ALA A 91 -18.58 8.83 -9.17
N THR A 92 -19.10 8.33 -8.05
CA THR A 92 -20.53 7.95 -7.94
C THR A 92 -21.45 9.16 -8.08
N LYS A 93 -21.11 10.29 -7.44
CA LYS A 93 -21.88 11.54 -7.57
C LYS A 93 -21.86 12.06 -9.02
N LEU A 94 -20.69 12.07 -9.66
CA LEU A 94 -20.55 12.50 -11.05
C LEU A 94 -21.26 11.57 -12.03
N LYS A 95 -21.23 10.25 -11.82
CA LYS A 95 -22.01 9.30 -12.62
C LYS A 95 -23.52 9.54 -12.49
N ARG A 96 -24.01 9.85 -11.28
CA ARG A 96 -25.41 10.24 -11.08
C ARG A 96 -25.74 11.54 -11.81
N LEU A 97 -24.83 12.53 -11.77
CA LEU A 97 -24.96 13.78 -12.52
C LEU A 97 -25.02 13.52 -14.03
N ALA A 98 -24.07 12.76 -14.58
CA ALA A 98 -24.04 12.43 -16.01
C ALA A 98 -25.30 11.68 -16.48
N ASN A 99 -25.81 10.74 -15.68
CA ASN A 99 -27.07 10.05 -15.98
C ASN A 99 -28.27 11.00 -15.98
N LYS A 100 -28.30 12.00 -15.09
CA LYS A 100 -29.34 13.03 -15.07
C LYS A 100 -29.21 13.97 -16.26
N SER A 101 -28.00 14.42 -16.59
CA SER A 101 -27.74 15.21 -17.81
C SER A 101 -28.26 14.51 -19.06
N LYS A 102 -27.99 13.21 -19.20
CA LYS A 102 -28.48 12.41 -20.33
C LYS A 102 -30.02 12.36 -20.41
N LYS A 103 -30.70 12.24 -19.28
CA LYS A 103 -32.18 12.25 -19.25
C LYS A 103 -32.77 13.61 -19.60
N LEU A 104 -32.07 14.68 -19.20
CA LEU A 104 -32.54 16.05 -19.36
C LEU A 104 -32.09 16.69 -20.68
N GLY A 105 -31.23 16.02 -21.45
CA GLY A 105 -30.66 16.57 -22.69
C GLY A 105 -29.69 17.73 -22.43
N THR A 106 -29.06 17.78 -21.26
CA THR A 106 -28.13 18.86 -20.87
C THR A 106 -26.68 18.38 -20.93
N ALA A 107 -25.74 19.33 -20.92
CA ALA A 107 -24.32 19.03 -20.87
C ALA A 107 -23.96 18.20 -19.61
N SER A 108 -23.02 17.26 -19.78
CA SER A 108 -22.57 16.36 -18.72
C SER A 108 -21.25 16.83 -18.12
N VAL A 109 -21.04 16.53 -16.83
CA VAL A 109 -19.76 16.70 -16.16
C VAL A 109 -19.06 15.35 -16.06
N GLN A 110 -17.78 15.34 -16.38
CA GLN A 110 -16.90 14.18 -16.33
C GLN A 110 -15.71 14.46 -15.41
N MET A 111 -15.13 13.39 -14.88
CA MET A 111 -13.89 13.45 -14.13
C MET A 111 -12.93 12.43 -14.69
N THR A 112 -11.68 12.86 -14.83
CA THR A 112 -10.55 12.05 -15.23
C THR A 112 -9.55 12.03 -14.09
N ASP A 113 -9.21 10.85 -13.57
CA ASP A 113 -8.05 10.68 -12.68
C ASP A 113 -6.79 10.71 -13.55
N THR A 114 -5.87 11.62 -13.26
CA THR A 114 -4.62 11.77 -14.01
C THR A 114 -3.63 10.63 -13.73
N GLY A 115 -3.86 9.86 -12.67
CA GLY A 115 -2.92 8.86 -12.16
C GLY A 115 -1.80 9.45 -11.28
N GLU A 116 -1.70 10.77 -11.18
CA GLU A 116 -0.77 11.42 -10.25
C GLU A 116 -1.29 11.32 -8.82
N VAL A 117 -0.44 10.82 -7.93
CA VAL A 117 -0.73 10.61 -6.51
C VAL A 117 0.28 11.35 -5.65
N GLU A 118 -0.21 12.10 -4.67
CA GLU A 118 0.61 12.82 -3.69
C GLU A 118 0.18 12.44 -2.27
N ASN A 119 1.15 12.18 -1.40
CA ASN A 119 0.88 11.90 0.02
C ASN A 119 1.20 13.16 0.84
N ARG A 120 0.19 13.74 1.49
CA ARG A 120 0.31 14.98 2.28
C ARG A 120 0.18 14.70 3.76
N VAL A 121 0.99 15.34 4.59
CA VAL A 121 0.80 15.37 6.04
C VAL A 121 -0.47 16.18 6.31
N VAL A 122 -1.48 15.55 6.90
CA VAL A 122 -2.76 16.19 7.23
C VAL A 122 -2.92 16.46 8.71
N ASP A 123 -2.16 15.75 9.54
CA ASP A 123 -2.11 15.94 10.97
C ASP A 123 -0.74 15.51 11.47
N SER A 124 -0.27 16.19 12.52
CA SER A 124 0.95 15.85 13.23
C SER A 124 0.74 16.17 14.70
N HIS A 125 0.93 15.19 15.56
CA HIS A 125 0.83 15.39 17.00
C HIS A 125 1.98 14.72 17.71
N LYS A 126 2.27 15.18 18.92
CA LYS A 126 3.10 14.42 19.84
C LYS A 126 2.20 13.38 20.51
N ASN A 127 2.58 12.11 20.45
CA ASN A 127 1.94 11.12 21.30
C ASN A 127 2.25 11.42 22.77
N ALA A 128 1.66 10.66 23.69
CA ALA A 128 1.83 10.91 25.12
C ALA A 128 3.27 10.72 25.65
N TYR A 129 4.20 10.24 24.83
CA TYR A 129 5.63 10.14 25.15
C TYR A 129 6.47 11.27 24.55
N GLY A 130 5.84 12.22 23.86
CA GLY A 130 6.50 13.37 23.24
C GLY A 130 7.07 13.09 21.84
N GLU A 131 6.86 11.90 21.28
CA GLU A 131 7.32 11.54 19.94
C GLU A 131 6.38 12.11 18.88
N LEU A 132 6.94 12.68 17.81
CA LEU A 132 6.15 13.23 16.70
C LEU A 132 5.58 12.11 15.83
N VAL A 133 4.27 12.06 15.72
CA VAL A 133 3.52 11.14 14.85
C VAL A 133 2.88 11.95 13.74
N GLU A 134 3.26 11.65 12.49
CA GLU A 134 2.63 12.23 11.29
C GLU A 134 1.57 11.28 10.72
N ILE A 135 0.40 11.83 10.43
CA ILE A 135 -0.65 11.16 9.68
C ILE A 135 -0.65 11.72 8.27
N LYS A 136 -0.45 10.84 7.29
CA LYS A 136 -0.47 11.21 5.87
C LYS A 136 -1.71 10.68 5.18
N HIS A 137 -2.32 11.49 4.32
CA HIS A 137 -3.38 11.04 3.41
C HIS A 137 -2.87 11.04 1.97
N SER A 138 -3.32 10.05 1.21
CA SER A 138 -3.07 9.99 -0.23
C SER A 138 -4.13 10.79 -0.98
N PHE A 139 -3.69 11.69 -1.86
CA PHE A 139 -4.50 12.51 -2.74
C PHE A 139 -4.22 12.15 -4.19
N HIS A 140 -5.26 12.04 -5.00
CA HIS A 140 -5.14 11.90 -6.44
C HIS A 140 -5.45 13.23 -7.11
N ARG A 141 -4.67 13.58 -8.12
CA ARG A 141 -4.98 14.72 -8.98
C ARG A 141 -6.05 14.31 -9.97
N VAL A 142 -7.19 14.95 -9.89
CA VAL A 142 -8.33 14.74 -10.78
C VAL A 142 -8.61 16.00 -11.58
N VAL A 143 -8.97 15.80 -12.84
CA VAL A 143 -9.45 16.84 -13.74
C VAL A 143 -10.95 16.69 -13.87
N ILE A 144 -11.71 17.75 -13.61
CA ILE A 144 -13.16 17.78 -13.80
C ILE A 144 -13.46 18.68 -15.00
N GLU A 145 -14.17 18.14 -15.98
CA GLU A 145 -14.51 18.80 -17.25
C GLU A 145 -16.03 18.72 -17.50
N GLY A 146 -16.64 19.82 -17.93
CA GLY A 146 -18.05 19.83 -18.33
C GLY A 146 -18.59 21.24 -18.56
N GLU A 147 -19.82 21.34 -19.08
CA GLU A 147 -20.48 22.65 -19.26
C GLU A 147 -21.53 22.90 -18.18
N ALA A 148 -21.79 24.17 -17.88
CA ALA A 148 -22.91 24.55 -17.01
C ALA A 148 -24.22 24.07 -17.66
N PRO A 149 -25.15 23.48 -16.89
CA PRO A 149 -26.37 22.96 -17.49
C PRO A 149 -27.22 24.10 -18.04
N THR A 150 -27.59 23.94 -19.29
CA THR A 150 -28.61 24.74 -19.96
C THR A 150 -29.86 23.89 -20.13
N TYR A 151 -31.02 24.45 -19.84
CA TYR A 151 -32.29 23.74 -20.04
C TYR A 151 -33.35 24.73 -20.53
N SER A 152 -34.01 24.41 -21.64
CA SER A 152 -35.04 25.25 -22.27
C SER A 152 -34.60 26.72 -22.48
N GLY A 153 -33.35 26.96 -22.87
CA GLY A 153 -32.81 28.30 -23.12
C GLY A 153 -32.43 29.11 -21.87
N TRP A 154 -32.43 28.48 -20.69
CA TRP A 154 -31.98 29.09 -19.43
C TRP A 154 -30.69 28.42 -18.91
N THR A 155 -29.67 29.23 -18.65
CA THR A 155 -28.42 28.84 -17.97
C THR A 155 -28.54 29.06 -16.47
N PHE A 156 -28.07 28.12 -15.66
CA PHE A 156 -27.99 28.28 -14.22
C PHE A 156 -26.77 29.10 -13.77
N LEU A 157 -26.98 30.09 -12.90
CA LEU A 157 -25.94 31.02 -12.44
C LEU A 157 -25.54 30.82 -10.97
N ALA A 158 -26.48 30.59 -10.05
CA ALA A 158 -26.16 30.50 -8.63
C ALA A 158 -27.26 29.84 -7.78
N THR A 159 -26.88 29.31 -6.62
CA THR A 159 -27.80 28.99 -5.52
C THR A 159 -27.74 30.09 -4.46
N LEU A 160 -28.89 30.53 -3.98
CA LEU A 160 -29.03 31.43 -2.83
C LEU A 160 -29.56 30.62 -1.65
N GLU A 161 -28.76 30.41 -0.62
CA GLU A 161 -29.14 29.73 0.62
C GLU A 161 -29.39 30.75 1.74
N TYR A 162 -30.48 30.59 2.49
CA TYR A 162 -30.89 31.58 3.48
C TYR A 162 -30.68 31.10 4.90
N LEU A 163 -29.93 31.88 5.67
CA LEU A 163 -29.61 31.64 7.08
C LEU A 163 -30.02 32.87 7.91
N GLY A 164 -31.22 32.84 8.47
CA GLY A 164 -31.79 33.99 9.18
C GLY A 164 -32.04 35.18 8.23
N GLU A 165 -31.39 36.31 8.50
CA GLU A 165 -31.44 37.52 7.66
C GLU A 165 -30.33 37.57 6.60
N HIS A 166 -29.46 36.56 6.57
CA HIS A 166 -28.30 36.51 5.68
C HIS A 166 -28.53 35.54 4.50
N THR A 167 -27.97 35.91 3.35
CA THR A 167 -28.00 35.10 2.12
C THR A 167 -26.60 34.65 1.76
N ILE A 168 -26.38 33.34 1.74
CA ILE A 168 -25.15 32.71 1.24
C ILE A 168 -25.32 32.48 -0.26
N VAL A 169 -24.45 33.10 -1.05
CA VAL A 169 -24.47 32.98 -2.51
C VAL A 169 -23.41 31.98 -2.96
N LYS A 170 -23.86 30.93 -3.66
CA LYS A 170 -22.99 29.93 -4.29
C LYS A 170 -23.08 30.07 -5.80
N VAL A 171 -22.17 30.85 -6.37
CA VAL A 171 -22.13 31.13 -7.81
C VAL A 171 -21.53 29.93 -8.56
N VAL A 172 -22.11 29.61 -9.71
CA VAL A 172 -21.55 28.65 -10.66
C VAL A 172 -20.20 29.21 -11.16
N PRO A 173 -19.13 28.42 -11.15
CA PRO A 173 -17.82 28.84 -11.62
C PRO A 173 -17.86 29.43 -13.03
N GLY A 174 -17.17 30.55 -13.24
CA GLY A 174 -17.14 31.26 -14.53
C GLY A 174 -18.50 31.79 -14.98
N GLN A 175 -19.43 32.04 -14.05
CA GLN A 175 -20.66 32.81 -14.30
C GLN A 175 -20.64 34.10 -13.49
N ASP A 176 -21.07 35.19 -14.11
CA ASP A 176 -21.28 36.45 -13.41
C ASP A 176 -22.66 36.51 -12.78
N LEU A 177 -22.69 36.74 -11.47
CA LEU A 177 -23.92 36.97 -10.74
C LEU A 177 -24.13 38.46 -10.46
N PRO A 178 -25.25 39.06 -10.92
CA PRO A 178 -25.59 40.44 -10.61
C PRO A 178 -25.62 40.72 -9.10
N GLU A 179 -25.06 41.86 -8.69
CA GLU A 179 -24.88 42.21 -7.27
C GLU A 179 -26.19 42.21 -6.46
N LYS A 180 -27.32 42.51 -7.12
CA LYS A 180 -28.67 42.48 -6.52
C LYS A 180 -28.98 41.17 -5.80
N TYR A 181 -28.40 40.04 -6.23
CA TYR A 181 -28.66 38.73 -5.63
C TYR A 181 -27.88 38.47 -4.33
N ARG A 182 -26.85 39.28 -4.02
CA ARG A 182 -26.07 39.15 -2.77
C ARG A 182 -26.86 39.53 -1.52
N LYS A 183 -27.90 40.35 -1.69
CA LYS A 183 -28.83 40.78 -0.63
C LYS A 183 -30.28 40.39 -0.94
N ALA A 184 -30.49 39.48 -1.89
CA ALA A 184 -31.82 39.05 -2.25
C ALA A 184 -32.48 38.27 -1.12
N ASP A 185 -33.78 38.48 -0.96
CA ASP A 185 -34.61 37.79 0.02
C ASP A 185 -35.24 36.51 -0.58
N ASN A 186 -36.17 35.88 0.14
CA ASN A 186 -36.80 34.63 -0.28
C ASN A 186 -37.88 34.78 -1.38
N TYR A 187 -37.90 35.88 -2.13
CA TYR A 187 -38.84 36.07 -3.24
C TYR A 187 -38.60 35.07 -4.38
N CYS A 188 -39.59 34.87 -5.24
CA CYS A 188 -39.50 33.97 -6.38
C CYS A 188 -40.21 34.62 -7.57
N ASP A 189 -39.49 34.87 -8.66
CA ASP A 189 -39.98 35.56 -9.85
C ASP A 189 -41.05 34.76 -10.61
N HIS A 190 -41.06 33.43 -10.45
CA HIS A 190 -42.07 32.57 -11.07
C HIS A 190 -43.43 32.67 -10.37
N CYS A 191 -43.51 32.30 -9.10
CA CYS A 191 -44.77 32.31 -8.34
C CYS A 191 -45.10 33.67 -7.69
N ARG A 192 -44.20 34.65 -7.83
CA ARG A 192 -44.33 36.03 -7.31
C ARG A 192 -44.66 36.12 -5.81
N THR A 193 -44.22 35.13 -5.04
CA THR A 193 -44.55 35.02 -3.60
C THR A 193 -43.30 34.85 -2.76
N LYS A 194 -43.18 35.65 -1.69
CA LYS A 194 -42.17 35.47 -0.63
C LYS A 194 -42.62 34.39 0.35
N ARG A 195 -41.86 33.30 0.44
CA ARG A 195 -42.11 32.17 1.37
C ARG A 195 -40.84 31.87 2.16
N ARG A 196 -40.93 31.18 3.30
CA ARG A 196 -39.74 30.71 4.04
C ARG A 196 -39.09 29.51 3.34
N ARG A 197 -38.36 29.78 2.25
CA ARG A 197 -37.62 28.76 1.49
C ARG A 197 -36.23 28.58 2.08
N LYS A 198 -35.69 27.36 2.04
CA LYS A 198 -34.30 27.10 2.40
C LYS A 198 -33.32 27.67 1.37
N GLU A 199 -33.72 27.65 0.10
CA GLU A 199 -32.90 28.14 -1.01
C GLU A 199 -33.76 28.60 -2.20
N THR A 200 -33.17 29.43 -3.06
CA THR A 200 -33.64 29.73 -4.42
C THR A 200 -32.48 29.62 -5.42
N PHE A 201 -32.81 29.61 -6.70
CA PHE A 201 -31.87 29.45 -7.80
C PHE A 201 -31.92 30.66 -8.71
N VAL A 202 -30.77 31.15 -9.16
CA VAL A 202 -30.68 32.21 -10.16
C VAL A 202 -30.36 31.59 -11.51
N VAL A 203 -31.18 31.92 -12.51
CA VAL A 203 -31.05 31.47 -13.90
C VAL A 203 -30.99 32.68 -14.84
N ARG A 204 -30.30 32.55 -15.96
CA ARG A 204 -30.17 33.55 -17.02
C ARG A 204 -30.74 33.02 -18.32
N ASN A 205 -31.54 33.80 -19.02
CA ASN A 205 -31.99 33.48 -20.37
C ASN A 205 -30.83 33.69 -21.36
N ASP A 206 -30.56 32.70 -22.20
CA ASP A 206 -29.44 32.74 -23.12
C ASP A 206 -29.65 33.69 -24.32
N GLU A 207 -30.91 33.96 -24.69
CA GLU A 207 -31.24 34.85 -25.81
C GLU A 207 -31.34 36.31 -25.37
N THR A 208 -31.94 36.57 -24.21
CA THR A 208 -32.23 37.94 -23.74
C THR A 208 -31.27 38.46 -22.67
N GLY A 209 -30.48 37.58 -22.05
CA GLY A 209 -29.64 37.91 -20.89
C GLY A 209 -30.43 38.16 -19.59
N GLU A 210 -31.76 38.03 -19.60
CA GLU A 210 -32.61 38.27 -18.43
C GLU A 210 -32.28 37.30 -17.29
N THR A 211 -32.14 37.80 -16.06
CA THR A 211 -31.91 36.97 -14.86
C THR A 211 -33.16 36.83 -14.00
N LYS A 212 -33.45 35.61 -13.53
CA LYS A 212 -34.59 35.30 -12.65
C LYS A 212 -34.16 34.46 -11.45
N GLN A 213 -34.74 34.77 -10.29
CA GLN A 213 -34.66 34.02 -9.06
C GLN A 213 -35.89 33.13 -8.90
N VAL A 214 -35.68 31.82 -8.89
CA VAL A 214 -36.75 30.83 -8.89
C VAL A 214 -36.58 29.89 -7.70
N GLY A 215 -37.64 29.74 -6.90
CA GLY A 215 -37.61 28.82 -5.76
C GLY A 215 -37.55 27.37 -6.21
N ARG A 216 -36.89 26.49 -5.43
CA ARG A 216 -36.70 25.07 -5.76
C ARG A 216 -37.96 24.33 -6.22
N GLN A 217 -39.10 24.59 -5.59
CA GLN A 217 -40.38 23.95 -5.98
C GLN A 217 -40.98 24.53 -7.26
N CYS A 218 -40.59 25.75 -7.66
CA CYS A 218 -41.10 26.46 -8.83
C CYS A 218 -40.25 26.24 -10.09
N VAL A 219 -39.06 25.64 -9.97
CA VAL A 219 -38.16 25.40 -11.12
C VAL A 219 -38.84 24.55 -12.20
N ALA A 220 -39.68 23.60 -11.79
CA ALA A 220 -40.45 22.74 -12.69
C ALA A 220 -41.30 23.55 -13.64
N ASP A 221 -42.21 24.30 -13.04
CA ASP A 221 -43.24 25.04 -13.72
C ASP A 221 -42.62 26.21 -14.50
N PHE A 222 -41.54 26.79 -13.96
CA PHE A 222 -40.78 27.84 -14.62
C PHE A 222 -40.11 27.40 -15.92
N LEU A 223 -39.54 26.19 -15.96
CA LEU A 223 -38.80 25.67 -17.12
C LEU A 223 -39.67 24.86 -18.10
N GLY A 224 -41.01 24.91 -17.97
CA GLY A 224 -41.95 24.31 -18.93
C GLY A 224 -42.42 22.89 -18.59
N GLY A 225 -42.22 22.46 -17.35
CA GLY A 225 -42.78 21.28 -16.67
C GLY A 225 -43.44 20.19 -17.53
N ARG A 226 -42.72 19.08 -17.76
CA ARG A 226 -43.31 17.75 -17.99
C ARG A 226 -42.43 16.63 -17.43
N ASP A 227 -42.11 16.68 -16.13
CA ASP A 227 -41.85 15.53 -15.24
C ASP A 227 -41.37 16.05 -13.87
N PRO A 228 -42.13 15.86 -12.77
CA PRO A 228 -41.71 16.21 -11.42
C PRO A 228 -40.38 15.57 -10.97
N HIS A 229 -40.02 14.40 -11.53
CA HIS A 229 -38.73 13.75 -11.27
C HIS A 229 -37.57 14.47 -11.97
N ALA A 230 -37.77 14.98 -13.20
CA ALA A 230 -36.79 15.77 -13.93
C ALA A 230 -36.36 17.04 -13.19
N VAL A 231 -37.26 17.62 -12.39
CA VAL A 231 -37.04 18.90 -11.70
C VAL A 231 -36.36 18.70 -10.35
N GLY A 232 -36.77 17.67 -9.62
CA GLY A 232 -36.01 17.20 -8.46
C GLY A 232 -34.59 16.79 -8.87
N ASP A 233 -34.46 16.20 -10.06
CA ASP A 233 -33.18 15.83 -10.64
C ASP A 233 -32.35 17.04 -11.05
N LEU A 234 -32.94 18.07 -11.64
CA LEU A 234 -32.26 19.31 -12.03
C LEU A 234 -31.82 20.16 -10.83
N CYS A 235 -32.68 20.32 -9.81
CA CYS A 235 -32.30 21.01 -8.57
C CYS A 235 -31.22 20.24 -7.80
N SER A 236 -31.38 18.91 -7.70
CA SER A 236 -30.35 18.03 -7.12
C SER A 236 -29.06 18.07 -7.94
N PHE A 237 -29.16 18.20 -9.26
CA PHE A 237 -28.02 18.37 -10.15
C PHE A 237 -27.29 19.67 -9.80
N TYR A 238 -27.98 20.81 -9.76
CA TYR A 238 -27.36 22.11 -9.46
C TYR A 238 -26.76 22.17 -8.06
N SER A 239 -27.46 21.67 -7.05
CA SER A 239 -26.91 21.60 -5.68
C SER A 239 -25.73 20.62 -5.59
N THR A 240 -25.73 19.50 -6.33
CA THR A 240 -24.59 18.54 -6.33
C THR A 240 -23.43 19.07 -7.15
N PHE A 241 -23.68 19.75 -8.27
CA PHE A 241 -22.68 20.41 -9.09
C PHE A 241 -21.98 21.52 -8.28
N ASN A 242 -22.75 22.41 -7.65
CA ASN A 242 -22.22 23.42 -6.74
C ASN A 242 -21.56 22.81 -5.50
N ALA A 243 -22.03 21.67 -4.99
CA ALA A 243 -21.40 21.01 -3.85
C ALA A 243 -20.13 20.23 -4.24
N VAL A 244 -20.00 19.79 -5.49
CA VAL A 244 -18.75 19.24 -6.01
C VAL A 244 -17.79 20.38 -6.22
N TRP A 245 -18.19 21.46 -6.89
CA TRP A 245 -17.25 22.51 -7.25
C TRP A 245 -16.94 23.51 -6.14
N GLY A 246 -17.93 23.88 -5.32
CA GLY A 246 -17.80 24.83 -4.22
C GLY A 246 -17.31 24.24 -2.90
N ASN A 247 -17.20 22.90 -2.78
CA ASN A 247 -16.62 22.24 -1.60
C ASN A 247 -15.33 21.44 -1.94
N LEU A 248 -14.70 21.71 -3.08
CA LEU A 248 -13.33 21.29 -3.36
C LEU A 248 -12.31 22.29 -2.77
N ASP A 249 -12.71 22.98 -1.71
CA ASP A 249 -11.81 23.79 -0.91
C ASP A 249 -10.91 22.85 -0.08
N PRO A 250 -9.57 22.98 -0.18
CA PRO A 250 -8.63 22.21 0.62
C PRO A 250 -8.79 22.41 2.14
N ASP A 251 -9.50 23.44 2.60
CA ASP A 251 -9.60 23.80 4.02
C ASP A 251 -10.92 23.41 4.71
N MET A 252 -11.72 22.51 4.11
CA MET A 252 -12.93 21.98 4.76
C MET A 252 -12.59 21.10 5.98
N ASP A 253 -13.04 21.60 7.14
CA ASP A 253 -12.93 21.06 8.51
C ASP A 253 -12.84 19.52 8.58
N LEU A 254 -11.60 19.02 8.72
CA LEU A 254 -11.20 17.61 8.69
C LEU A 254 -11.82 16.75 9.81
N ARG A 255 -12.64 17.33 10.69
CA ARG A 255 -13.14 16.72 11.93
C ARG A 255 -14.46 15.94 11.76
N ASP A 256 -15.23 16.17 10.69
CA ASP A 256 -16.61 15.65 10.59
C ASP A 256 -16.80 14.38 9.74
N LEU A 257 -15.75 13.69 9.32
CA LEU A 257 -15.88 12.52 8.45
C LEU A 257 -14.92 11.39 8.80
N SER A 258 -15.42 10.38 9.53
CA SER A 258 -14.79 9.06 9.58
C SER A 258 -14.63 8.46 8.17
N GLY A 259 -13.48 7.80 7.92
CA GLY A 259 -13.20 7.10 6.65
C GLY A 259 -12.15 7.73 5.73
N TYR A 260 -11.08 8.31 6.28
CA TYR A 260 -9.86 8.56 5.50
C TYR A 260 -9.03 7.28 5.36
N GLU A 261 -8.37 7.12 4.22
CA GLU A 261 -7.38 6.06 4.04
C GLU A 261 -6.03 6.58 4.54
N SER A 262 -5.90 6.61 5.87
CA SER A 262 -4.72 7.14 6.54
C SER A 262 -3.52 6.21 6.32
N LEU A 263 -2.38 6.82 5.98
CA LEU A 263 -1.08 6.19 5.90
C LEU A 263 -0.37 6.34 7.23
N ILE A 264 0.19 5.23 7.69
CA ILE A 264 0.90 5.09 8.95
C ILE A 264 2.38 4.90 8.63
N SER A 265 3.26 5.63 9.32
CA SER A 265 4.70 5.45 9.22
C SER A 265 5.09 4.01 9.59
N LEU A 266 5.81 3.33 8.70
CA LEU A 266 6.26 1.97 8.96
C LEU A 266 7.17 1.89 10.19
N VAL A 267 8.13 2.81 10.28
CA VAL A 267 9.12 2.83 11.38
C VAL A 267 8.40 3.06 12.70
N ALA A 268 7.49 4.03 12.77
CA ALA A 268 6.73 4.30 13.99
C ALA A 268 5.88 3.09 14.42
N LEU A 269 5.20 2.44 13.48
CA LEU A 269 4.44 1.22 13.75
C LEU A 269 5.35 0.08 14.26
N LEU A 270 6.51 -0.12 13.64
CA LEU A 270 7.46 -1.15 14.03
C LEU A 270 8.08 -0.88 15.40
N THR A 271 8.32 0.38 15.76
CA THR A 271 8.81 0.76 17.10
C THR A 271 7.82 0.30 18.18
N TYR A 272 6.53 0.60 18.00
CA TYR A 272 5.51 0.15 18.95
C TYR A 272 5.27 -1.36 18.88
N THR A 273 5.44 -1.98 17.72
CA THR A 273 5.42 -3.45 17.57
C THR A 273 6.54 -4.10 18.39
N SER A 274 7.77 -3.57 18.30
CA SER A 274 8.92 -4.01 19.08
C SER A 274 8.67 -3.85 20.57
N ALA A 275 8.16 -2.70 21.00
CA ALA A 275 7.80 -2.46 22.40
C ALA A 275 6.78 -3.51 22.90
N SER A 276 5.69 -3.76 22.15
CA SER A 276 4.71 -4.79 22.50
C SER A 276 5.32 -6.19 22.56
N MET A 277 6.18 -6.54 21.61
CA MET A 277 6.86 -7.84 21.57
C MET A 277 7.81 -8.07 22.75
N ARG A 278 8.51 -7.01 23.20
CA ARG A 278 9.40 -7.11 24.37
C ARG A 278 8.65 -7.54 25.64
N LYS A 279 7.39 -7.12 25.78
CA LYS A 279 6.59 -7.40 26.98
C LYS A 279 5.88 -8.74 26.91
N ASP A 280 5.16 -8.98 25.82
CA ASP A 280 4.19 -10.08 25.73
C ASP A 280 4.54 -11.12 24.63
N GLY A 281 5.65 -10.91 23.90
CA GLY A 281 6.00 -11.70 22.72
C GLY A 281 5.16 -11.35 21.49
N TRP A 282 5.42 -12.07 20.39
CA TRP A 282 4.62 -11.94 19.18
C TRP A 282 3.33 -12.76 19.26
N LEU A 283 2.20 -12.11 19.00
CA LEU A 283 0.89 -12.73 18.87
C LEU A 283 0.22 -12.28 17.56
N SER A 284 0.00 -13.24 16.65
CA SER A 284 -0.69 -12.98 15.38
C SER A 284 -2.20 -12.79 15.60
N ARG A 285 -2.88 -12.11 14.68
CA ARG A 285 -4.35 -11.94 14.73
C ARG A 285 -5.11 -13.27 14.70
N THR A 286 -4.63 -14.26 13.95
CA THR A 286 -5.23 -15.59 13.93
C THR A 286 -5.09 -16.27 15.29
N ALA A 287 -3.88 -16.28 15.86
CA ALA A 287 -3.64 -16.90 17.17
C ALA A 287 -4.41 -16.20 18.30
N ALA A 288 -4.52 -14.87 18.25
CA ALA A 288 -5.34 -14.09 19.18
C ALA A 288 -6.83 -14.49 19.09
N LYS A 289 -7.36 -14.65 17.87
CA LYS A 289 -8.73 -15.08 17.63
C LYS A 289 -8.99 -16.50 18.14
N ASP A 290 -8.05 -17.42 17.93
CA ASP A 290 -8.18 -18.83 18.31
C ASP A 290 -8.14 -19.05 19.82
N ARG A 291 -7.50 -18.14 20.58
CA ARG A 291 -7.50 -18.20 22.06
C ARG A 291 -8.87 -17.92 22.67
N GLY A 292 -9.75 -17.19 21.99
CA GLY A 292 -11.13 -16.93 22.44
C GLY A 292 -11.27 -16.08 23.71
N ASP A 293 -10.18 -15.51 24.22
CA ASP A 293 -10.11 -14.75 25.48
C ASP A 293 -10.08 -13.23 25.29
N TYR A 294 -10.44 -12.75 24.09
CA TYR A 294 -10.39 -11.33 23.70
C TYR A 294 -9.00 -10.69 23.78
N THR A 295 -7.92 -11.48 23.73
CA THR A 295 -6.56 -10.93 23.66
C THR A 295 -6.35 -10.16 22.36
N SER A 296 -5.83 -8.93 22.44
CA SER A 296 -5.46 -8.14 21.26
C SER A 296 -4.18 -8.68 20.61
N ALA A 297 -4.13 -8.71 19.28
CA ALA A 297 -2.91 -9.08 18.57
C ALA A 297 -1.84 -7.98 18.70
N THR A 298 -0.57 -8.36 18.59
CA THR A 298 0.57 -7.42 18.72
C THR A 298 0.45 -6.24 17.75
N ALA A 299 0.00 -6.51 16.52
CA ALA A 299 -0.16 -5.49 15.49
C ALA A 299 -1.24 -4.45 15.83
N ASP A 300 -2.28 -4.85 16.59
CA ASP A 300 -3.35 -3.95 17.02
C ASP A 300 -2.92 -3.14 18.25
N LEU A 301 -2.22 -3.77 19.20
CA LEU A 301 -1.59 -3.09 20.33
C LEU A 301 -0.57 -2.03 19.89
N ALA A 302 0.17 -2.29 18.82
CA ALA A 302 1.13 -1.32 18.27
C ALA A 302 0.43 -0.06 17.74
N VAL A 303 -0.75 -0.21 17.12
CA VAL A 303 -1.57 0.90 16.61
C VAL A 303 -2.18 1.69 17.76
N GLU A 304 -2.72 0.99 18.76
CA GLU A 304 -3.19 1.62 19.99
C GLU A 304 -2.09 2.44 20.67
N GLY A 305 -0.87 1.88 20.70
CA GLY A 305 0.31 2.57 21.23
C GLY A 305 0.68 3.83 20.45
N LEU A 306 0.74 3.70 19.12
CA LEU A 306 1.10 4.79 18.22
C LEU A 306 0.11 5.97 18.29
N PHE A 307 -1.19 5.68 18.38
CA PHE A 307 -2.26 6.69 18.41
C PHE A 307 -2.80 6.96 19.82
N TRP A 308 -2.04 6.58 20.87
CA TRP A 308 -2.51 6.79 22.22
C TRP A 308 -2.59 8.28 22.56
N ASN A 309 -3.80 8.72 22.91
CA ASN A 309 -4.15 10.12 23.14
C ASN A 309 -4.13 10.55 24.62
N GLY A 310 -3.60 9.70 25.51
CA GLY A 310 -3.54 9.98 26.94
C GLY A 310 -4.73 9.45 27.76
N HIS A 311 -5.77 8.91 27.12
CA HIS A 311 -6.92 8.32 27.82
C HIS A 311 -6.80 6.80 27.95
N GLY A 312 -7.24 6.25 29.09
CA GLY A 312 -7.19 4.81 29.37
C GLY A 312 -5.83 4.34 29.89
N LYS A 313 -5.57 3.04 29.78
CA LYS A 313 -4.30 2.45 30.22
C LYS A 313 -3.19 2.86 29.23
N PRO A 314 -2.08 3.45 29.70
CA PRO A 314 -0.98 3.79 28.81
C PRO A 314 -0.44 2.52 28.14
N PRO A 315 -0.11 2.60 26.84
CA PRO A 315 0.59 1.52 26.14
C PRO A 315 1.99 1.35 26.76
N LEU A 316 2.73 0.35 26.27
CA LEU A 316 4.13 0.26 26.66
C LEU A 316 4.91 1.40 25.99
N LYS A 317 5.71 2.11 26.78
CA LYS A 317 6.63 3.12 26.26
C LYS A 317 7.71 2.44 25.40
N SER A 318 7.93 2.98 24.19
CA SER A 318 9.06 2.64 23.33
C SER A 318 10.40 3.00 23.96
N THR A 319 11.45 2.29 23.58
CA THR A 319 12.85 2.62 23.91
C THR A 319 13.63 2.91 22.64
N GLU A 320 14.85 3.44 22.81
CA GLU A 320 15.80 3.63 21.70
C GLU A 320 16.10 2.31 20.98
N GLN A 321 16.24 1.21 21.73
CA GLN A 321 16.41 -0.14 21.17
C GLN A 321 15.22 -0.56 20.28
N ASP A 322 13.99 -0.18 20.63
CA ASP A 322 12.82 -0.47 19.78
C ASP A 322 12.88 0.29 18.46
N GLN A 323 13.34 1.54 18.50
CA GLN A 323 13.49 2.38 17.32
C GLN A 323 14.60 1.85 16.40
N GLU A 324 15.73 1.42 16.98
CA GLU A 324 16.83 0.80 16.23
C GLU A 324 16.39 -0.50 15.54
N GLN A 325 15.66 -1.37 16.27
CA GLN A 325 15.13 -2.62 15.70
C GLN A 325 14.11 -2.35 14.59
N ALA A 326 13.26 -1.34 14.76
CA ALA A 326 12.28 -0.92 13.76
C ALA A 326 12.95 -0.42 12.49
N GLU A 327 13.97 0.44 12.62
CA GLU A 327 14.70 1.01 11.49
C GLU A 327 15.49 -0.07 10.74
N ALA A 328 16.16 -0.97 11.46
CA ALA A 328 16.87 -2.11 10.87
C ALA A 328 15.92 -3.04 10.10
N ALA A 329 14.75 -3.36 10.68
CA ALA A 329 13.77 -4.22 10.03
C ALA A 329 13.13 -3.54 8.80
N ALA A 330 12.83 -2.25 8.87
CA ALA A 330 12.31 -1.48 7.74
C ALA A 330 13.33 -1.38 6.59
N LYS A 331 14.61 -1.17 6.93
CA LYS A 331 15.70 -1.15 5.96
C LYS A 331 15.89 -2.51 5.29
N TRP A 332 15.98 -3.58 6.07
CA TRP A 332 16.08 -4.95 5.54
C TRP A 332 14.93 -5.27 4.58
N ALA A 333 13.69 -4.93 4.94
CA ALA A 333 12.54 -5.15 4.07
C ALA A 333 12.66 -4.41 2.73
N ALA A 334 13.14 -3.17 2.74
CA ALA A 334 13.33 -2.38 1.53
C ALA A 334 14.43 -2.93 0.59
N GLU A 335 15.41 -3.63 1.15
CA GLU A 335 16.60 -4.14 0.46
C GLU A 335 16.48 -5.60 0.00
N LEU A 336 15.32 -6.24 0.20
CA LEU A 336 15.07 -7.62 -0.24
C LEU A 336 15.28 -7.81 -1.75
N THR A 337 16.16 -8.74 -2.09
CA THR A 337 16.49 -9.10 -3.48
C THR A 337 15.40 -9.92 -4.14
N ASP A 338 15.40 -10.02 -5.48
CA ASP A 338 14.41 -10.83 -6.21
C ASP A 338 14.48 -12.32 -5.83
N ASP A 339 15.68 -12.84 -5.54
CA ASP A 339 15.87 -14.24 -5.08
C ASP A 339 15.27 -14.50 -3.68
N GLU A 340 15.15 -13.46 -2.85
CA GLU A 340 14.54 -13.54 -1.52
C GLU A 340 13.01 -13.38 -1.57
N VAL A 341 12.48 -12.75 -2.62
CA VAL A 341 11.04 -12.57 -2.83
C VAL A 341 10.42 -13.82 -3.48
N LYS A 342 10.31 -14.87 -2.66
CA LYS A 342 9.86 -16.20 -3.12
C LYS A 342 8.33 -16.39 -3.14
N ASN A 343 7.57 -15.44 -2.60
CA ASN A 343 6.12 -15.52 -2.49
C ASN A 343 5.48 -14.14 -2.32
N ASP A 344 4.16 -14.09 -2.44
CA ASP A 344 3.35 -12.85 -2.32
C ASP A 344 3.55 -12.15 -0.98
N TYR A 345 3.78 -12.89 0.09
CA TYR A 345 4.06 -12.32 1.41
C TYR A 345 5.36 -11.50 1.40
N MET A 346 6.46 -12.07 0.88
CA MET A 346 7.75 -11.36 0.78
C MET A 346 7.70 -10.20 -0.20
N HIS A 347 6.87 -10.30 -1.25
CA HIS A 347 6.61 -9.17 -2.15
C HIS A 347 5.96 -8.00 -1.39
N ASN A 348 4.92 -8.27 -0.59
CA ASN A 348 4.26 -7.26 0.23
C ASN A 348 5.20 -6.64 1.28
N VAL A 349 6.04 -7.46 1.93
CA VAL A 349 7.06 -6.98 2.87
C VAL A 349 8.00 -6.01 2.18
N ARG A 350 8.52 -6.36 0.99
CA ARG A 350 9.41 -5.50 0.22
C ARG A 350 8.77 -4.17 -0.16
N VAL A 351 7.55 -4.22 -0.71
CA VAL A 351 6.81 -3.02 -1.12
C VAL A 351 6.57 -2.07 0.07
N ILE A 352 6.14 -2.61 1.21
CA ILE A 352 5.92 -1.81 2.43
C ILE A 352 7.24 -1.21 2.93
N GLY A 353 8.34 -1.98 2.91
CA GLY A 353 9.67 -1.52 3.27
C GLY A 353 10.17 -0.37 2.39
N MET A 354 10.04 -0.50 1.06
CA MET A 354 10.44 0.52 0.09
C MET A 354 9.64 1.81 0.23
N VAL A 355 8.32 1.70 0.39
CA VAL A 355 7.44 2.87 0.51
C VAL A 355 7.56 3.52 1.89
N ARG A 356 7.93 2.77 2.95
CA ARG A 356 8.03 3.21 4.35
C ARG A 356 6.70 3.69 4.96
N TRP A 357 5.57 3.42 4.31
CA TRP A 357 4.22 3.73 4.78
C TRP A 357 3.31 2.53 4.55
N CYS A 358 2.33 2.35 5.43
CA CYS A 358 1.31 1.31 5.29
C CYS A 358 -0.10 1.84 5.55
N ARG A 359 -1.09 1.24 4.88
CA ARG A 359 -2.52 1.49 5.13
C ARG A 359 -2.97 0.64 6.32
N TYR A 360 -4.10 1.02 6.93
CA TYR A 360 -4.66 0.25 8.06
C TYR A 360 -4.82 -1.25 7.76
N LYS A 361 -5.31 -1.60 6.56
CA LYS A 361 -5.47 -3.01 6.14
C LYS A 361 -4.15 -3.77 6.01
N GLN A 362 -3.03 -3.07 5.87
CA GLN A 362 -1.70 -3.63 5.70
C GLN A 362 -0.93 -3.76 7.01
N ILE A 363 -1.47 -3.27 8.14
CA ILE A 363 -0.81 -3.30 9.46
C ILE A 363 -0.35 -4.71 9.84
N GLY A 364 -1.10 -5.76 9.46
CA GLY A 364 -0.72 -7.14 9.73
C GLY A 364 0.60 -7.55 9.06
N TYR A 365 0.75 -7.19 7.78
CA TYR A 365 1.99 -7.41 7.03
C TYR A 365 3.11 -6.49 7.50
N ALA A 366 2.80 -5.23 7.77
CA ALA A 366 3.78 -4.24 8.22
C ALA A 366 4.39 -4.62 9.58
N ALA A 367 3.57 -4.98 10.57
CA ALA A 367 4.04 -5.41 11.88
C ALA A 367 4.84 -6.73 11.83
N SER A 368 4.47 -7.66 10.94
CA SER A 368 5.19 -8.94 10.81
C SER A 368 6.59 -8.82 10.22
N ILE A 369 6.96 -7.66 9.66
CA ILE A 369 8.31 -7.38 9.17
C ILE A 369 9.33 -7.56 10.30
N LEU A 370 9.01 -7.13 11.52
CA LEU A 370 9.92 -7.26 12.67
C LEU A 370 10.29 -8.73 12.93
N VAL A 371 9.28 -9.61 12.95
CA VAL A 371 9.44 -11.05 13.18
C VAL A 371 10.17 -11.71 12.01
N ALA A 372 9.86 -11.30 10.78
CA ALA A 372 10.53 -11.84 9.60
C ALA A 372 12.02 -11.48 9.59
N HIS A 373 12.36 -10.26 9.98
CA HIS A 373 13.75 -9.81 10.13
C HIS A 373 14.48 -10.58 11.23
N GLN A 374 13.85 -10.80 12.40
CA GLN A 374 14.43 -11.61 13.48
C GLN A 374 14.77 -13.04 13.01
N LYS A 375 13.84 -13.70 12.31
CA LYS A 375 14.07 -15.03 11.73
C LYS A 375 15.18 -15.04 10.68
N HIS A 376 15.26 -13.98 9.87
CA HIS A 376 16.35 -13.82 8.91
C HIS A 376 17.72 -13.77 9.62
N LEU A 377 17.84 -12.96 10.68
CA LEU A 377 19.05 -12.88 11.50
C LEU A 377 19.39 -14.23 12.17
N GLU A 378 18.40 -14.92 12.73
CA GLU A 378 18.59 -16.27 13.31
C GLU A 378 19.14 -17.25 12.26
N HIS A 379 18.58 -17.27 11.06
CA HIS A 379 19.06 -18.11 9.97
C HIS A 379 20.47 -17.73 9.51
N GLU A 380 20.80 -16.43 9.45
CA GLU A 380 22.15 -15.97 9.14
C GLU A 380 23.17 -16.43 10.19
N ILE A 381 22.84 -16.28 11.48
CA ILE A 381 23.71 -16.72 12.58
C ILE A 381 23.94 -18.23 12.48
N GLN A 382 22.87 -19.03 12.35
CA GLN A 382 22.99 -20.48 12.19
C GLN A 382 23.80 -20.87 10.95
N ARG A 383 23.67 -20.14 9.84
CA ARG A 383 24.46 -20.37 8.63
C ARG A 383 25.95 -20.13 8.90
N ARG A 384 26.29 -18.99 9.51
CA ARG A 384 27.67 -18.63 9.86
C ARG A 384 28.29 -19.61 10.86
N GLU A 385 27.52 -20.06 11.85
CA GLU A 385 27.97 -21.08 12.80
C GLU A 385 28.25 -22.43 12.13
N ARG A 386 27.37 -22.86 11.22
CA ARG A 386 27.57 -24.10 10.43
C ARG A 386 28.79 -23.99 9.52
N GLU A 387 28.97 -22.87 8.83
CA GLU A 387 30.12 -22.60 7.97
C GLU A 387 31.42 -22.57 8.78
N LYS A 388 31.44 -21.90 9.94
CA LYS A 388 32.59 -21.86 10.85
C LYS A 388 32.94 -23.25 11.37
N SER A 389 31.95 -24.00 11.87
CA SER A 389 32.14 -25.38 12.34
C SER A 389 32.65 -26.29 11.22
N GLN A 390 32.13 -26.13 9.99
CA GLN A 390 32.60 -26.89 8.84
C GLN A 390 34.04 -26.53 8.47
N ALA A 391 34.41 -25.25 8.48
CA ALA A 391 35.76 -24.79 8.19
C ALA A 391 36.78 -25.32 9.23
N GLU A 392 36.44 -25.23 10.52
CA GLU A 392 37.27 -25.79 11.60
C GLU A 392 37.49 -27.30 11.42
N ARG A 393 36.42 -28.06 11.15
CA ARG A 393 36.49 -29.51 10.89
C ARG A 393 37.28 -29.86 9.62
N SER A 394 37.21 -29.02 8.59
CA SER A 394 37.98 -29.23 7.36
C SER A 394 39.49 -29.04 7.57
N GLN A 395 39.89 -28.19 8.53
CA GLN A 395 41.29 -27.98 8.89
C GLN A 395 41.85 -29.08 9.80
N THR A 396 41.05 -29.58 10.75
CA THR A 396 41.49 -30.59 11.71
C THR A 396 41.36 -32.02 11.21
N SER A 397 40.45 -32.29 10.27
CA SER A 397 40.20 -33.66 9.79
C SER A 397 41.35 -34.22 8.94
N GLY A 398 41.85 -35.39 9.33
CA GLY A 398 42.80 -36.21 8.58
C GLY A 398 42.21 -37.55 8.15
N TYR A 399 42.95 -38.25 7.27
CA TYR A 399 42.68 -39.65 6.98
C TYR A 399 43.43 -40.53 7.97
N PHE A 400 42.74 -41.53 8.51
CA PHE A 400 43.32 -42.47 9.45
C PHE A 400 43.57 -43.83 8.80
N GLY A 401 44.73 -44.41 9.07
CA GLY A 401 45.09 -45.78 8.72
C GLY A 401 45.20 -46.07 7.22
N GLU A 402 45.56 -47.30 6.87
CA GLU A 402 45.63 -47.75 5.48
C GLU A 402 44.33 -48.48 5.08
N ILE A 403 43.92 -48.27 3.82
CA ILE A 403 42.77 -48.96 3.24
C ILE A 403 42.98 -50.48 3.29
N LYS A 404 41.92 -51.22 3.65
CA LYS A 404 41.84 -52.67 3.89
C LYS A 404 42.56 -53.18 5.15
N LYS A 405 43.18 -52.32 5.97
CA LYS A 405 43.68 -52.72 7.30
C LYS A 405 42.59 -52.62 8.38
N ARG A 406 42.71 -53.46 9.42
CA ARG A 406 41.79 -53.53 10.56
C ARG A 406 42.46 -52.96 11.80
N TYR A 407 41.77 -52.08 12.50
CA TYR A 407 42.28 -51.35 13.66
C TYR A 407 41.32 -51.46 14.85
N GLU A 408 41.85 -51.29 16.06
CA GLU A 408 41.08 -51.00 17.27
C GLU A 408 41.15 -49.49 17.50
N LEU A 409 39.98 -48.84 17.55
CA LEU A 409 39.83 -47.38 17.52
C LEU A 409 38.97 -46.95 18.71
N GLU A 410 39.37 -45.88 19.40
CA GLU A 410 38.55 -45.21 20.41
C GLU A 410 37.81 -44.05 19.73
N LEU A 411 36.51 -44.21 19.51
CA LEU A 411 35.71 -43.29 18.70
C LEU A 411 34.49 -42.79 19.47
N LYS A 412 34.29 -41.48 19.46
CA LYS A 412 33.11 -40.81 20.00
C LYS A 412 32.03 -40.67 18.93
N VAL A 413 30.80 -41.02 19.26
CA VAL A 413 29.64 -40.88 18.36
C VAL A 413 29.15 -39.44 18.37
N VAL A 414 29.29 -38.75 17.25
CA VAL A 414 28.82 -37.35 17.10
C VAL A 414 27.52 -37.24 16.32
N ARG A 415 27.20 -38.27 15.52
CA ARG A 415 26.00 -38.32 14.68
C ARG A 415 25.49 -39.75 14.54
N VAL A 416 24.18 -39.91 14.63
CA VAL A 416 23.46 -41.15 14.30
C VAL A 416 22.35 -40.78 13.32
N HIS A 417 22.29 -41.45 12.17
CA HIS A 417 21.24 -41.20 11.18
C HIS A 417 20.74 -42.51 10.60
N CYS A 418 19.47 -42.83 10.78
CA CYS A 418 18.86 -44.02 10.19
C CYS A 418 18.29 -43.68 8.81
N VAL A 419 18.66 -44.49 7.80
CA VAL A 419 18.13 -44.38 6.44
C VAL A 419 17.35 -45.65 6.13
N GLN A 420 16.06 -45.49 5.81
CA GLN A 420 15.22 -46.58 5.30
C GLN A 420 15.37 -46.69 3.78
N SER A 421 15.51 -47.91 3.28
CA SER A 421 15.50 -48.24 1.86
C SER A 421 14.60 -49.43 1.59
N ASP A 422 14.25 -49.67 0.34
CA ASP A 422 13.45 -50.84 -0.09
C ASP A 422 14.08 -52.19 0.31
N TRP A 423 15.38 -52.20 0.65
CA TRP A 423 16.17 -53.38 1.03
C TRP A 423 16.42 -53.48 2.53
N GLY A 424 15.84 -52.59 3.33
CA GLY A 424 15.96 -52.54 4.79
C GLY A 424 16.55 -51.24 5.31
N GLU A 425 16.78 -51.20 6.62
CA GLU A 425 17.30 -50.03 7.34
C GLU A 425 18.84 -50.07 7.42
N THR A 426 19.48 -48.91 7.29
CA THR A 426 20.92 -48.76 7.54
C THR A 426 21.16 -47.55 8.43
N THR A 427 21.84 -47.77 9.55
CA THR A 427 22.26 -46.70 10.46
C THR A 427 23.63 -46.18 10.04
N ILE A 428 23.73 -44.87 9.81
CA ILE A 428 24.98 -44.19 9.49
C ILE A 428 25.49 -43.50 10.76
N TYR A 429 26.63 -43.97 11.25
CA TYR A 429 27.33 -43.35 12.37
C TYR A 429 28.40 -42.39 11.89
N GLY A 430 28.33 -41.15 12.37
CA GLY A 430 29.42 -40.18 12.31
C GLY A 430 30.20 -40.22 13.62
N LEU A 431 31.49 -40.51 13.51
CA LEU A 431 32.39 -40.81 14.61
C LEU A 431 33.62 -39.89 14.55
N VAL A 432 34.22 -39.58 15.70
CA VAL A 432 35.45 -38.78 15.78
C VAL A 432 36.43 -39.42 16.78
N ASP A 433 37.73 -39.41 16.47
CA ASP A 433 38.77 -39.81 17.42
C ASP A 433 39.27 -38.63 18.27
N LYS A 434 40.28 -38.88 19.12
CA LYS A 434 40.90 -37.84 19.98
C LYS A 434 41.68 -36.78 19.20
N ASP A 435 42.13 -37.12 17.99
CA ASP A 435 42.92 -36.24 17.13
C ASP A 435 42.04 -35.39 16.19
N GLY A 436 40.71 -35.60 16.23
CA GLY A 436 39.74 -34.87 15.39
C GLY A 436 39.54 -35.49 14.01
N ASN A 437 40.07 -36.68 13.73
CA ASN A 437 39.80 -37.38 12.48
C ASN A 437 38.36 -37.90 12.48
N GLU A 438 37.70 -37.74 11.34
CA GLU A 438 36.32 -38.18 11.19
C GLU A 438 36.23 -39.56 10.57
N PHE A 439 35.33 -40.37 11.12
CA PHE A 439 35.01 -41.68 10.62
C PHE A 439 33.53 -41.78 10.30
N THR A 440 33.22 -42.52 9.23
CA THR A 440 31.84 -42.83 8.85
C THR A 440 31.66 -44.33 8.80
N TRP A 441 30.62 -44.84 9.45
CA TRP A 441 30.27 -46.24 9.42
C TRP A 441 28.83 -46.43 8.92
N PHE A 442 28.68 -47.10 7.78
CA PHE A 442 27.40 -47.56 7.26
C PHE A 442 27.08 -48.92 7.87
N CYS A 443 26.14 -48.93 8.80
CA CYS A 443 25.81 -50.08 9.61
C CYS A 443 24.44 -50.64 9.20
N SER A 444 24.44 -51.61 8.29
CA SER A 444 23.22 -52.33 7.89
C SER A 444 22.81 -53.40 8.92
N ASN A 445 23.65 -53.68 9.92
CA ASN A 445 23.32 -54.58 11.02
C ASN A 445 23.78 -53.96 12.34
N GLU A 446 22.89 -53.16 12.93
CA GLU A 446 23.20 -52.36 14.11
C GLU A 446 23.63 -53.23 15.31
N PRO A 447 24.84 -52.99 15.87
CA PRO A 447 25.29 -53.70 17.05
C PRO A 447 24.40 -53.33 18.23
N GLN A 448 24.02 -54.34 19.01
CA GLN A 448 23.24 -54.15 20.23
C GLN A 448 24.23 -54.11 21.38
N VAL A 449 24.24 -53.03 22.14
CA VAL A 449 25.18 -52.85 23.26
C VAL A 449 24.43 -52.97 24.57
N ASP A 450 24.96 -53.78 25.48
CA ASP A 450 24.41 -53.93 26.84
C ASP A 450 24.67 -52.64 27.63
N ARG A 451 23.60 -52.06 28.20
CA ARG A 451 23.69 -50.78 28.94
C ARG A 451 24.57 -50.86 30.20
N LYS A 452 24.67 -52.04 30.84
CA LYS A 452 25.43 -52.21 32.09
C LYS A 452 26.92 -52.48 31.85
N THR A 453 27.24 -53.22 30.79
CA THR A 453 28.60 -53.71 30.52
C THR A 453 29.28 -53.01 29.34
N GLY A 454 28.52 -52.30 28.50
CA GLY A 454 29.03 -51.59 27.33
C GLY A 454 29.56 -52.52 26.23
N LYS A 455 29.30 -53.83 26.33
CA LYS A 455 29.78 -54.82 25.36
C LYS A 455 28.71 -55.12 24.32
N GLN A 456 29.15 -55.48 23.12
CA GLN A 456 28.25 -55.97 22.09
C GLN A 456 27.59 -57.29 22.53
N VAL A 457 26.27 -57.35 22.43
CA VAL A 457 25.46 -58.53 22.71
C VAL A 457 25.11 -59.22 21.39
N PRO A 458 25.42 -60.53 21.23
CA PRO A 458 24.95 -61.31 20.10
C PRO A 458 23.42 -61.34 20.03
N ARG A 459 22.84 -61.12 18.84
CA ARG A 459 21.38 -61.02 18.65
C ARG A 459 20.62 -62.27 19.11
N ASP A 460 21.21 -63.44 18.93
CA ASP A 460 20.71 -64.74 19.35
C ASP A 460 20.72 -64.94 20.87
N THR A 461 21.44 -64.10 21.61
CA THR A 461 21.51 -64.14 23.08
C THR A 461 20.70 -63.04 23.76
N MET A 462 19.99 -62.20 22.99
CA MET A 462 19.18 -61.10 23.52
C MET A 462 17.93 -61.62 24.21
N HIS A 463 17.68 -61.17 25.44
CA HIS A 463 16.48 -61.52 26.19
C HIS A 463 15.32 -60.55 25.85
N PRO A 464 14.07 -61.02 25.64
CA PRO A 464 12.95 -60.18 25.25
C PRO A 464 12.61 -59.02 26.21
N ASN A 465 13.04 -59.12 27.47
CA ASN A 465 12.76 -58.12 28.52
C ASN A 465 13.90 -57.12 28.75
N ASP A 466 15.02 -57.26 28.03
CA ASP A 466 16.14 -56.33 28.11
C ASP A 466 16.01 -55.24 27.03
N ILE A 467 16.37 -54.01 27.38
CA ILE A 467 16.39 -52.89 26.44
C ILE A 467 17.79 -52.76 25.87
N TYR A 468 17.92 -52.97 24.57
CA TYR A 468 19.17 -52.84 23.84
C TYR A 468 19.09 -51.64 22.89
N TYR A 469 20.20 -50.93 22.78
CA TYR A 469 20.34 -49.76 21.91
C TYR A 469 21.53 -49.95 20.96
N GLY A 470 21.48 -49.26 19.83
CA GLY A 470 22.65 -48.99 18.99
C GLY A 470 23.69 -48.14 19.72
N LEU A 471 24.71 -47.67 18.99
CA LEU A 471 25.67 -46.73 19.56
C LEU A 471 25.00 -45.38 19.83
N LEU A 472 25.08 -44.90 21.07
CA LEU A 472 24.41 -43.67 21.49
C LEU A 472 25.27 -42.45 21.18
N ARG A 473 24.62 -41.35 20.77
CA ARG A 473 25.30 -40.08 20.50
C ARG A 473 25.88 -39.52 21.80
N GLY A 474 27.10 -39.00 21.73
CA GLY A 474 27.83 -38.47 22.89
C GLY A 474 28.76 -39.49 23.55
N ASN A 475 28.46 -40.79 23.45
CA ASN A 475 29.29 -41.84 24.03
C ASN A 475 30.55 -42.13 23.22
N THR A 476 31.59 -42.60 23.94
CA THR A 476 32.86 -43.03 23.36
C THR A 476 32.96 -44.55 23.45
N TYR A 477 33.28 -45.20 22.34
CA TYR A 477 33.35 -46.66 22.23
C TYR A 477 34.70 -47.11 21.67
N LYS A 478 35.15 -48.28 22.13
CA LYS A 478 36.26 -48.99 21.51
C LYS A 478 35.73 -49.90 20.41
N LEU A 479 35.99 -49.53 19.16
CA LEU A 479 35.50 -50.22 17.98
C LEU A 479 36.64 -50.94 17.27
N LYS A 480 36.42 -52.19 16.88
CA LYS A 480 37.33 -52.93 15.99
C LYS A 480 36.77 -52.95 14.58
N GLY A 481 37.32 -52.14 13.68
CA GLY A 481 36.78 -51.92 12.33
C GLY A 481 37.85 -52.01 11.24
N THR A 482 37.41 -52.25 10.00
CA THR A 482 38.29 -52.24 8.82
C THR A 482 38.12 -50.93 8.06
N VAL A 483 39.22 -50.22 7.78
CA VAL A 483 39.20 -49.04 6.90
C VAL A 483 38.93 -49.51 5.47
N THR A 484 37.89 -48.98 4.84
CA THR A 484 37.46 -49.41 3.51
C THR A 484 37.74 -48.39 2.43
N LYS A 485 37.63 -47.09 2.74
CA LYS A 485 37.97 -46.00 1.83
C LYS A 485 38.25 -44.73 2.61
N HIS A 486 39.02 -43.84 1.98
CA HIS A 486 39.14 -42.44 2.36
C HIS A 486 38.33 -41.60 1.38
N ASN A 487 37.56 -40.64 1.87
CA ASN A 487 36.78 -39.74 1.04
C ASN A 487 36.69 -38.35 1.69
N ALA A 488 36.33 -37.34 0.90
CA ALA A 488 35.98 -36.03 1.42
C ALA A 488 34.49 -35.79 1.25
N TYR A 489 33.86 -35.18 2.26
CA TYR A 489 32.48 -34.70 2.16
C TYR A 489 32.43 -33.24 2.60
N LYS A 490 32.05 -32.35 1.67
CA LYS A 490 32.07 -30.90 1.88
C LYS A 490 33.42 -30.39 2.44
N ASP A 491 34.51 -30.83 1.80
CA ASP A 491 35.91 -30.54 2.15
C ASP A 491 36.42 -31.08 3.50
N ILE A 492 35.60 -31.83 4.23
CA ILE A 492 36.00 -32.55 5.44
C ILE A 492 36.51 -33.95 5.05
N LYS A 493 37.74 -34.29 5.45
CA LYS A 493 38.34 -35.62 5.23
C LYS A 493 37.70 -36.64 6.16
N GLN A 494 37.25 -37.76 5.61
CA GLN A 494 36.58 -38.83 6.34
C GLN A 494 37.18 -40.20 6.01
N THR A 495 37.26 -41.04 7.03
CA THR A 495 37.70 -42.42 6.95
C THR A 495 36.49 -43.34 7.07
N VAL A 496 36.15 -44.06 6.01
CA VAL A 496 35.01 -44.97 6.05
C VAL A 496 35.45 -46.32 6.58
N ILE A 497 34.83 -46.73 7.68
CA ILE A 497 35.08 -48.02 8.34
C ILE A 497 33.86 -48.93 8.17
N ASN A 498 34.10 -50.23 8.05
CA ASN A 498 33.07 -51.25 7.99
C ASN A 498 33.46 -52.47 8.82
N ARG A 499 32.48 -53.40 8.97
CA ARG A 499 32.62 -54.62 9.76
C ARG A 499 33.11 -54.32 11.16
N CYS A 500 32.58 -53.25 11.75
CA CYS A 500 32.94 -52.81 13.08
C CYS A 500 32.30 -53.72 14.12
N THR A 501 33.06 -54.02 15.17
CA THR A 501 32.61 -54.77 16.35
C THR A 501 32.84 -53.89 17.57
N VAL A 502 31.85 -53.76 18.45
CA VAL A 502 31.98 -52.99 19.69
C VAL A 502 32.66 -53.86 20.72
N LEU A 503 33.85 -53.46 21.17
CA LEU A 503 34.61 -54.19 22.18
C LEU A 503 34.17 -53.79 23.59
N GLU A 504 34.03 -52.48 23.83
CA GLU A 504 33.59 -51.90 25.10
C GLU A 504 33.13 -50.44 24.91
N THR A 505 32.28 -49.95 25.81
CA THR A 505 31.97 -48.53 26.00
C THR A 505 33.00 -47.94 26.95
N ILE A 506 33.68 -46.88 26.53
CA ILE A 506 34.75 -46.22 27.31
C ILE A 506 34.16 -45.10 28.17
N GLU A 507 33.26 -44.31 27.60
CA GLU A 507 32.66 -43.16 28.26
C GLU A 507 31.17 -43.14 27.96
N HIS A 508 30.38 -43.10 29.03
CA HIS A 508 28.92 -43.01 28.96
C HIS A 508 28.52 -41.62 29.39
N VAL A 509 27.85 -40.89 28.51
CA VAL A 509 27.07 -39.73 28.91
C VAL A 509 25.74 -40.31 29.36
N GLU A 510 25.36 -40.12 30.62
CA GLU A 510 23.98 -40.33 31.03
C GLU A 510 23.15 -39.27 30.30
N GLU A 511 22.19 -39.70 29.49
CA GLU A 511 21.10 -38.79 29.10
C GLU A 511 20.40 -38.44 30.41
N ASP A 512 20.70 -37.26 30.97
CA ASP A 512 19.76 -36.59 31.86
C ASP A 512 18.43 -36.53 31.11
N ASP A 513 17.40 -37.12 31.72
CA ASP A 513 16.02 -37.16 31.22
C ASP A 513 15.63 -35.79 30.64
N ALA A 514 15.44 -35.75 29.32
CA ALA A 514 14.86 -34.63 28.59
C ALA A 514 13.41 -34.91 28.23
#